data_AF-A0A7K5Y125-F1
#
_entry.id   AF-A0A7K5Y125-F1
#
_cell.length_a   1.000
_cell.length_b   1.000
_cell.length_c   1.000
_cell.angle_alpha   90.00
_cell.angle_beta   90.00
_cell.angle_gamma   90.00
#
_symmetry.space_group_name_H-M   'P 1'
#
loop_
_entity.id
_entity.type
_entity.pdbx_description
1 polymer ?
#
loop_
_entity_poly.entity_id
_entity_poly.type
_entity_poly.pdbx_seq_one_letter_code
_entity_poly.pdbx_strand_id
1 'polypeptide(L)'
;ATQIDPSELQELFQETSANVFRINSNVTSLERSLRSLGTSNDTQELQDGLHATQQETNKTITTSTKAIKQLSEVVRGSSRVRQERLQLDRLKNQLSDAIQRYGAVQKKIAEKSKSLLPTGQRSTKQQSPRTPFSDLPDDEKIFNGGDGMWQNQSQDQALLSEITEEDLEAIRQREEAIQQIE
;
A
#
# COMPACT_ATOMS: atom_id res chain seq x y z
N ALA A 1 -6.64 35.31 -8.66
CA ALA A 1 -6.24 33.98 -9.13
C ALA A 1 -4.97 34.17 -9.95
N THR A 2 -3.85 33.65 -9.47
CA THR A 2 -2.59 33.66 -10.22
C THR A 2 -2.80 32.81 -11.46
N GLN A 3 -2.78 33.42 -12.65
CA GLN A 3 -2.86 32.66 -13.89
C GLN A 3 -1.52 31.93 -14.06
N ILE A 4 -1.55 30.60 -13.98
CA ILE A 4 -0.40 29.76 -14.31
C ILE A 4 -0.13 29.91 -15.81
N ASP A 5 1.13 30.11 -16.17
CA ASP A 5 1.54 30.25 -17.56
C ASP A 5 1.34 28.92 -18.32
N PRO A 6 0.96 28.94 -19.61
CA PRO A 6 0.78 27.71 -20.39
C PRO A 6 2.00 26.79 -20.43
N SER A 7 3.21 27.35 -20.36
CA SER A 7 4.46 26.60 -20.30
C SER A 7 4.64 25.89 -18.96
N GLU A 8 4.37 26.58 -17.85
CA GLU A 8 4.42 26.03 -16.50
C GLU A 8 3.37 24.92 -16.31
N LEU A 9 2.17 25.10 -16.88
CA LEU A 9 1.14 24.06 -16.90
C LEU A 9 1.64 22.79 -17.61
N GLN A 10 2.29 22.96 -18.76
CA GLN A 10 2.82 21.84 -19.54
C GLN A 10 3.98 21.15 -18.82
N GLU A 11 4.86 21.91 -18.15
CA GLU A 11 5.92 21.35 -17.31
C GLU A 11 5.33 20.50 -16.17
N LEU A 12 4.28 20.99 -15.50
CA LEU A 12 3.61 20.25 -14.43
C LEU A 12 2.97 18.94 -14.93
N PHE A 13 2.43 18.94 -16.15
CA PHE A 13 1.95 17.73 -16.83
C PHE A 13 3.08 16.72 -17.10
N GLN A 14 4.23 17.19 -17.59
CA GLN A 14 5.38 16.33 -17.88
C GLN A 14 6.00 15.77 -16.59
N GLU A 15 6.18 16.60 -15.57
CA GLU A 15 6.69 16.17 -14.27
C GLU A 15 5.79 15.12 -13.64
N THR A 16 4.47 15.34 -13.65
CA THR A 16 3.51 14.37 -13.13
C THR A 16 3.57 13.05 -13.89
N SER A 17 3.71 13.10 -15.23
CA SER A 17 3.88 11.90 -16.06
C SER A 17 5.16 11.14 -15.70
N ALA A 18 6.27 11.85 -15.51
CA ALA A 18 7.55 11.27 -15.11
C ALA A 18 7.45 10.63 -13.73
N ASN A 19 6.76 11.26 -12.78
CA ASN A 19 6.54 10.70 -11.45
C ASN A 19 5.70 9.42 -11.49
N VAL A 20 4.65 9.36 -12.31
CA VAL A 20 3.87 8.12 -12.53
C VAL A 20 4.75 7.01 -13.11
N PHE A 21 5.63 7.33 -14.06
CA PHE A 21 6.57 6.35 -14.60
C PHE A 21 7.58 5.85 -13.55
N ARG A 22 8.09 6.75 -12.69
CA ARG A 22 8.95 6.38 -11.56
C ARG A 22 8.23 5.46 -10.57
N ILE A 23 6.98 5.74 -10.21
CA ILE A 23 6.18 4.85 -9.35
C ILE A 23 6.10 3.44 -9.95
N ASN A 24 5.76 3.31 -11.24
CA ASN A 24 5.68 2.01 -11.91
C ASN A 24 7.04 1.27 -11.94
N SER A 25 8.12 2.01 -12.16
CA SER A 25 9.49 1.46 -12.15
C SER A 25 9.86 0.95 -10.76
N ASN A 26 9.52 1.71 -9.72
CA ASN A 26 9.74 1.32 -8.33
C ASN A 26 8.89 0.11 -7.94
N VAL A 27 7.62 0.05 -8.35
CA VAL A 27 6.75 -1.13 -8.18
C VAL A 27 7.41 -2.37 -8.77
N THR A 28 7.92 -2.28 -10.00
CA THR A 28 8.62 -3.40 -10.65
C THR A 28 9.89 -3.80 -9.90
N SER A 29 10.61 -2.83 -9.34
CA SER A 29 11.80 -3.08 -8.51
C SER A 29 11.44 -3.78 -7.21
N LEU A 30 10.39 -3.32 -6.53
CA LEU A 30 9.87 -3.90 -5.29
C LEU A 30 9.37 -5.33 -5.50
N GLU A 31 8.70 -5.62 -6.62
CA GLU A 31 8.31 -6.98 -6.97
C GLU A 31 9.51 -7.90 -7.19
N ARG A 32 10.61 -7.39 -7.75
CA ARG A 32 11.87 -8.13 -7.88
C ARG A 32 12.46 -8.42 -6.50
N SER A 33 12.61 -7.40 -5.64
CA SER A 33 13.13 -7.58 -4.29
C SER A 33 12.25 -8.51 -3.45
N LEU A 34 10.93 -8.41 -3.58
CA LEU A 34 9.95 -9.27 -2.91
C LEU A 34 10.17 -10.75 -3.25
N ARG A 35 10.57 -11.09 -4.48
CA ARG A 35 10.87 -12.49 -4.85
C ARG A 35 12.13 -13.01 -4.16
N SER A 36 13.12 -12.15 -3.94
CA SER A 36 14.38 -12.48 -3.26
C SER A 36 14.24 -12.55 -1.72
N LEU A 37 13.30 -11.82 -1.12
CA LEU A 37 13.00 -11.94 0.31
C LEU A 37 12.73 -13.41 0.71
N GLY A 38 13.17 -13.85 1.87
CA GLY A 38 12.98 -15.21 2.36
C GLY A 38 13.71 -16.32 1.58
N THR A 39 14.59 -15.96 0.65
CA THR A 39 15.48 -16.91 -0.04
C THR A 39 16.90 -16.79 0.51
N SER A 40 17.84 -17.61 0.04
CA SER A 40 19.27 -17.44 0.37
C SER A 40 19.87 -16.09 -0.05
N ASN A 41 19.15 -15.32 -0.88
CA ASN A 41 19.53 -13.98 -1.34
C ASN A 41 18.92 -12.87 -0.47
N ASP A 42 18.22 -13.20 0.61
CA ASP A 42 17.68 -12.22 1.56
C ASP A 42 18.83 -11.67 2.43
N THR A 43 19.33 -10.50 2.06
CA THR A 43 20.40 -9.81 2.77
C THR A 43 19.87 -8.51 3.39
N GLN A 44 20.55 -8.01 4.42
CA GLN A 44 20.20 -6.73 5.03
C GLN A 44 20.18 -5.59 4.00
N GLU A 45 21.17 -5.56 3.10
CA GLU A 45 21.24 -4.57 2.00
C GLU A 45 19.99 -4.62 1.09
N LEU A 46 19.47 -5.81 0.81
CA LEU A 46 18.25 -5.98 0.02
C LEU A 46 17.01 -5.46 0.76
N GLN A 47 16.94 -5.65 2.08
CA GLN A 47 15.87 -5.11 2.91
C GLN A 47 15.95 -3.59 3.00
N ASP A 48 17.12 -3.04 3.26
CA ASP A 48 17.36 -1.58 3.31
C ASP A 48 17.02 -0.93 1.95
N GLY A 49 17.46 -1.54 0.84
CA GLY A 49 17.13 -1.08 -0.51
C GLY A 49 15.64 -1.16 -0.84
N LEU A 50 14.95 -2.20 -0.35
CA LEU A 50 13.50 -2.32 -0.46
C LEU A 50 12.80 -1.20 0.32
N HIS A 51 13.20 -0.94 1.56
CA HIS A 51 12.66 0.13 2.38
C HIS A 51 12.89 1.52 1.77
N ALA A 52 14.10 1.78 1.27
CA ALA A 52 14.43 3.02 0.56
C ALA A 52 13.54 3.22 -0.68
N THR A 53 13.33 2.15 -1.47
CA THR A 53 12.46 2.19 -2.65
C THR A 53 11.00 2.46 -2.26
N GLN A 54 10.50 1.89 -1.15
CA GLN A 54 9.15 2.19 -0.63
C GLN A 54 9.02 3.67 -0.24
N GLN A 55 9.98 4.21 0.50
CA GLN A 55 9.96 5.62 0.91
C GLN A 55 10.01 6.58 -0.28
N GLU A 56 10.87 6.32 -1.27
CA GLU A 56 10.92 7.11 -2.50
C GLU A 56 9.58 7.06 -3.24
N THR A 57 8.96 5.88 -3.30
CA THR A 57 7.65 5.70 -3.95
C THR A 57 6.56 6.50 -3.23
N ASN A 58 6.51 6.46 -1.89
CA ASN A 58 5.56 7.24 -1.09
C ASN A 58 5.72 8.75 -1.32
N LYS A 59 6.96 9.24 -1.33
CA LYS A 59 7.28 10.65 -1.63
C LYS A 59 6.81 11.03 -3.04
N THR A 60 7.10 10.19 -4.03
CA THR A 60 6.72 10.42 -5.43
C THR A 60 5.20 10.43 -5.61
N ILE A 61 4.45 9.55 -4.94
CA ILE A 61 2.98 9.54 -4.91
C ILE A 61 2.44 10.84 -4.32
N THR A 62 3.00 11.28 -3.20
CA THR A 62 2.59 12.53 -2.53
C THR A 62 2.78 13.74 -3.45
N THR A 63 3.96 13.86 -4.08
CA THR A 63 4.25 14.94 -5.04
C THR A 63 3.30 14.88 -6.24
N SER A 64 3.09 13.70 -6.83
CA SER A 64 2.19 13.53 -7.98
C SER A 64 0.76 13.91 -7.65
N THR A 65 0.27 13.53 -6.47
CA THR A 65 -1.08 13.83 -6.03
C THR A 65 -1.29 15.33 -5.83
N LYS A 66 -0.29 16.03 -5.28
CA LYS A 66 -0.31 17.51 -5.16
C LYS A 66 -0.32 18.17 -6.54
N ALA A 67 0.53 17.71 -7.46
CA ALA A 67 0.56 18.22 -8.84
C ALA A 67 -0.77 18.01 -9.57
N ILE A 68 -1.41 16.84 -9.44
CA ILE A 68 -2.75 16.56 -9.99
C ILE A 68 -3.82 17.50 -9.42
N LYS A 69 -3.76 17.84 -8.13
CA LYS A 69 -4.69 18.80 -7.52
C LYS A 69 -4.50 20.19 -8.12
N GLN A 70 -3.25 20.66 -8.22
CA GLN A 70 -2.92 21.94 -8.85
C GLN A 70 -3.37 21.99 -10.33
N LEU A 71 -3.07 20.95 -11.11
CA LEU A 71 -3.53 20.82 -12.50
C LEU A 71 -5.06 20.88 -12.59
N SER A 72 -5.77 20.24 -11.65
CA SER A 72 -7.24 20.25 -11.61
C SER A 72 -7.84 21.64 -11.35
N GLU A 73 -7.18 22.46 -10.53
CA GLU A 73 -7.60 23.83 -10.25
C GLU A 73 -7.40 24.74 -11.47
N VAL A 74 -6.24 24.65 -12.13
CA VAL A 74 -5.91 25.44 -13.33
C VAL A 74 -6.84 25.09 -14.49
N VAL A 75 -7.01 23.80 -14.75
CA VAL A 75 -7.87 23.27 -15.84
C VAL A 75 -9.35 23.60 -15.60
N ARG A 76 -9.79 23.83 -14.35
CA ARG A 76 -11.17 24.25 -14.07
C ARG A 76 -11.43 25.71 -14.47
N GLY A 77 -10.40 26.57 -14.39
CA GLY A 77 -10.52 28.02 -14.62
C GLY A 77 -10.32 28.47 -16.06
N SER A 78 -9.90 27.58 -16.97
CA SER A 78 -9.59 27.93 -18.37
C SER A 78 -10.71 27.51 -19.34
N SER A 79 -10.86 28.22 -20.46
CA SER A 79 -11.83 27.90 -21.52
C SER A 79 -11.21 27.07 -22.66
N ARG A 80 -9.88 26.89 -22.70
CA ARG A 80 -9.12 26.14 -23.74
C ARG A 80 -9.05 24.62 -23.49
N VAL A 81 -10.00 24.10 -22.71
CA VAL A 81 -9.73 23.09 -21.68
C VAL A 81 -10.05 21.65 -22.06
N ARG A 82 -10.57 21.38 -23.26
CA ARG A 82 -10.98 20.01 -23.62
C ARG A 82 -9.79 19.04 -23.69
N GLN A 83 -8.68 19.46 -24.29
CA GLN A 83 -7.48 18.61 -24.43
C GLN A 83 -6.77 18.44 -23.08
N GLU A 84 -6.58 19.52 -22.33
CA GLU A 84 -5.94 19.51 -21.01
C GLU A 84 -6.75 18.69 -19.99
N ARG A 85 -8.09 18.74 -20.02
CA ARG A 85 -8.95 17.85 -19.22
C ARG A 85 -8.71 16.40 -19.52
N LEU A 86 -8.70 16.04 -20.81
CA LEU A 86 -8.48 14.65 -21.20
C LEU A 86 -7.09 14.15 -20.75
N GLN A 87 -6.07 14.99 -20.87
CA GLN A 87 -4.71 14.66 -20.41
C GLN A 87 -4.66 14.51 -18.88
N LEU A 88 -5.32 15.40 -18.15
CA LEU A 88 -5.44 15.34 -16.69
C LEU A 88 -6.19 14.08 -16.23
N ASP A 89 -7.31 13.75 -16.87
CA ASP A 89 -8.09 12.56 -16.54
C ASP A 89 -7.28 11.28 -16.83
N ARG A 90 -6.54 11.27 -17.94
CA ARG A 90 -5.61 10.17 -18.23
C ARG A 90 -4.55 10.03 -17.14
N LEU A 91 -3.92 11.12 -16.71
CA LEU A 91 -2.90 11.07 -15.66
C LEU A 91 -3.48 10.65 -14.31
N LYS A 92 -4.67 11.10 -13.95
CA LYS A 92 -5.38 10.65 -12.74
C LYS A 92 -5.57 9.14 -12.76
N ASN A 93 -6.04 8.59 -13.88
CA ASN A 93 -6.24 7.15 -14.03
C ASN A 93 -4.92 6.38 -13.96
N GLN A 94 -3.88 6.88 -14.63
CA GLN A 94 -2.54 6.24 -14.60
C GLN A 94 -1.91 6.29 -13.20
N LEU A 95 -2.06 7.42 -12.48
CA LEU A 95 -1.59 7.56 -11.11
C LEU A 95 -2.36 6.62 -10.18
N SER A 96 -3.68 6.54 -10.31
CA SER A 96 -4.53 5.65 -9.52
C SER A 96 -4.15 4.17 -9.72
N ASP A 97 -4.02 3.72 -10.96
CA ASP A 97 -3.56 2.35 -11.29
C ASP A 97 -2.16 2.07 -10.71
N ALA A 98 -1.23 3.02 -10.81
CA ALA A 98 0.11 2.88 -10.25
C ALA A 98 0.08 2.76 -8.71
N ILE A 99 -0.73 3.56 -8.03
CA ILE A 99 -0.91 3.52 -6.57
C ILE A 99 -1.56 2.20 -6.14
N GLN A 100 -2.59 1.73 -6.86
CA GLN A 100 -3.26 0.46 -6.56
C GLN A 100 -2.30 -0.72 -6.67
N ARG A 101 -1.49 -0.78 -7.74
CA ARG A 101 -0.46 -1.80 -7.91
C ARG A 101 0.58 -1.74 -6.80
N TYR A 102 1.04 -0.54 -6.47
CA TYR A 102 1.97 -0.34 -5.36
C TYR A 102 1.40 -0.83 -4.02
N GLY A 103 0.14 -0.50 -3.70
CA GLY A 103 -0.54 -0.97 -2.50
C GLY A 103 -0.63 -2.50 -2.42
N ALA A 104 -0.93 -3.16 -3.55
CA ALA A 104 -0.93 -4.62 -3.63
C ALA A 104 0.46 -5.22 -3.36
N VAL A 105 1.53 -4.59 -3.87
CA VAL A 105 2.92 -4.99 -3.61
C VAL A 105 3.30 -4.76 -2.15
N GLN A 106 2.94 -3.61 -1.56
CA GLN A 106 3.17 -3.32 -0.13
C GLN A 106 2.49 -4.35 0.77
N LYS A 107 1.27 -4.78 0.45
CA LYS A 107 0.56 -5.83 1.21
C LYS A 107 1.34 -7.14 1.19
N LYS A 108 1.79 -7.58 0.01
CA LYS A 108 2.60 -8.80 -0.15
C LYS A 108 3.94 -8.71 0.60
N ILE A 109 4.59 -7.55 0.55
CA ILE A 109 5.82 -7.29 1.32
C ILE A 109 5.53 -7.47 2.82
N ALA A 110 4.48 -6.83 3.34
CA ALA A 110 4.13 -6.92 4.76
C ALA A 110 3.79 -8.35 5.20
N GLU A 111 3.05 -9.10 4.39
CA GLU A 111 2.76 -10.52 4.64
C GLU A 111 4.03 -11.36 4.67
N LYS A 112 4.95 -11.13 3.72
CA LYS A 112 6.21 -11.85 3.65
C LYS A 112 7.15 -11.51 4.81
N SER A 113 7.31 -10.23 5.15
CA SER A 113 8.08 -9.80 6.32
C SER A 113 7.52 -10.42 7.60
N LYS A 114 6.18 -10.45 7.79
CA LYS A 114 5.55 -11.13 8.94
C LYS A 114 5.83 -12.62 9.00
N SER A 115 5.86 -13.31 7.85
CA SER A 115 6.18 -14.74 7.80
C SER A 115 7.66 -15.06 8.10
N LEU A 116 8.55 -14.07 7.92
CA LEU A 116 9.99 -14.19 8.16
C LEU A 116 10.37 -13.77 9.58
N LEU A 117 9.52 -13.02 10.28
CA LEU A 117 9.69 -12.80 11.70
C LEU A 117 9.61 -14.17 12.39
N PRO A 118 10.61 -14.55 13.21
CA PRO A 118 10.50 -15.76 13.99
C PRO A 118 9.27 -15.59 14.86
N THR A 119 8.29 -16.50 14.72
CA THR A 119 7.24 -16.68 15.73
C THR A 119 7.94 -17.02 17.04
N GLY A 120 8.29 -15.99 17.80
CA GLY A 120 8.86 -16.10 19.13
C GLY A 120 7.90 -16.91 19.99
N GLN A 121 8.37 -18.06 20.43
CA GLN A 121 7.86 -18.75 21.62
C GLN A 121 6.36 -19.06 21.66
N ARG A 122 5.92 -20.02 20.84
CA ARG A 122 5.10 -21.10 21.43
C ARG A 122 6.05 -22.10 22.06
N SER A 123 6.59 -21.73 23.22
CA SER A 123 7.30 -22.65 24.09
C SER A 123 6.40 -23.83 24.37
N THR A 124 6.79 -24.98 23.84
CA THR A 124 6.46 -26.25 24.47
C THR A 124 6.93 -26.20 25.92
N LYS A 125 6.15 -26.84 26.81
CA LYS A 125 6.44 -27.12 28.24
C LYS A 125 6.07 -26.02 29.24
N GLN A 126 4.82 -26.09 29.72
CA GLN A 126 4.65 -26.31 31.15
C GLN A 126 4.18 -27.76 31.35
N GLN A 127 5.15 -28.65 31.57
CA GLN A 127 4.91 -29.83 32.41
C GLN A 127 4.59 -29.27 33.81
N SER A 128 3.32 -29.21 34.16
CA SER A 128 2.94 -29.14 35.58
C SER A 128 3.47 -30.39 36.28
N PRO A 129 4.11 -30.27 37.46
CA PRO A 129 4.26 -31.40 38.36
C PRO A 129 2.86 -31.85 38.76
N ARG A 130 2.42 -33.00 38.25
CA ARG A 130 1.15 -33.62 38.58
C ARG A 130 1.21 -34.03 40.06
N THR A 131 0.56 -33.28 40.94
CA THR A 131 0.11 -33.80 42.23
C THR A 131 -1.00 -34.82 41.95
N PRO A 132 -1.00 -36.00 42.58
CA PRO A 132 -2.14 -36.88 42.53
C PRO A 132 -3.08 -36.43 43.66
N PHE A 133 -4.30 -36.01 43.34
CA PHE A 133 -5.52 -36.28 44.14
C PHE A 133 -6.71 -35.49 43.59
N SER A 134 -7.83 -36.22 43.50
CA SER A 134 -9.22 -35.78 43.48
C SER A 134 -9.87 -35.44 42.14
N ASP A 135 -10.50 -36.47 41.59
CA ASP A 135 -11.89 -36.54 41.12
C ASP A 135 -12.68 -35.23 40.94
N LEU A 136 -13.26 -35.05 39.74
CA LEU A 136 -14.72 -34.99 39.47
C LEU A 136 -14.97 -34.92 37.94
N PRO A 137 -16.02 -35.56 37.39
CA PRO A 137 -16.32 -35.62 35.95
C PRO A 137 -17.39 -34.61 35.48
N ASP A 138 -17.73 -34.68 34.19
CA ASP A 138 -18.77 -33.99 33.41
C ASP A 138 -18.42 -32.55 32.91
N ASP A 139 -18.68 -32.16 31.66
CA ASP A 139 -19.49 -32.75 30.59
C ASP A 139 -19.03 -32.20 29.22
N GLU A 140 -19.32 -32.96 28.17
CA GLU A 140 -18.96 -32.72 26.77
C GLU A 140 -19.66 -31.50 26.16
N LYS A 141 -18.97 -30.79 25.25
CA LYS A 141 -19.52 -30.52 23.90
C LYS A 141 -18.43 -30.13 22.91
N ILE A 142 -18.31 -31.06 21.96
CA ILE A 142 -17.39 -31.15 20.84
C ILE A 142 -18.02 -30.45 19.62
N PHE A 143 -17.21 -29.64 18.91
CA PHE A 143 -17.24 -29.41 17.45
C PHE A 143 -18.40 -28.61 16.82
N ASN A 144 -18.06 -27.52 16.12
CA ASN A 144 -18.37 -27.42 14.69
C ASN A 144 -17.47 -26.38 13.98
N GLY A 145 -16.62 -26.84 13.06
CA GLY A 145 -16.02 -26.01 12.03
C GLY A 145 -17.01 -25.71 10.91
N GLY A 146 -16.78 -24.63 10.16
CA GLY A 146 -17.60 -24.28 9.00
C GLY A 146 -17.01 -23.12 8.20
N ASP A 147 -16.20 -23.47 7.21
CA ASP A 147 -15.80 -22.66 6.05
C ASP A 147 -17.03 -22.23 5.24
N GLY A 148 -17.01 -21.04 4.62
CA GLY A 148 -18.17 -20.53 3.88
C GLY A 148 -17.98 -19.20 3.15
N MET A 149 -17.46 -19.32 1.92
CA MET A 149 -17.85 -18.55 0.73
C MET A 149 -17.64 -17.03 0.66
N TRP A 150 -16.60 -16.68 -0.09
CA TRP A 150 -16.56 -15.61 -1.08
C TRP A 150 -17.92 -15.33 -1.74
N GLN A 151 -18.45 -14.13 -1.54
CA GLN A 151 -19.47 -13.56 -2.41
C GLN A 151 -18.98 -12.20 -2.90
N ASN A 152 -18.13 -12.25 -3.93
CA ASN A 152 -17.86 -11.12 -4.82
C ASN A 152 -18.85 -11.23 -5.98
N GLN A 153 -19.84 -10.33 -6.06
CA GLN A 153 -20.45 -9.95 -7.33
C GLN A 153 -21.37 -8.73 -7.19
N SER A 154 -20.83 -7.52 -6.96
CA SER A 154 -21.54 -6.27 -7.35
C SER A 154 -20.80 -4.94 -7.12
N GLN A 155 -19.61 -4.90 -6.52
CA GLN A 155 -18.99 -3.61 -6.13
C GLN A 155 -17.78 -3.18 -6.97
N ASP A 156 -17.60 -3.71 -8.18
CA ASP A 156 -16.52 -3.28 -9.09
C ASP A 156 -16.80 -1.95 -9.82
N GLN A 157 -17.93 -1.28 -9.53
CA GLN A 157 -18.27 0.00 -10.17
C GLN A 157 -18.26 1.22 -9.21
N ALA A 158 -17.97 1.01 -7.91
CA ALA A 158 -17.92 2.10 -6.91
C ALA A 158 -16.52 2.32 -6.30
N LEU A 159 -15.58 1.40 -6.46
CA LEU A 159 -14.24 1.47 -5.86
C LEU A 159 -13.28 2.48 -6.53
N LEU A 160 -13.73 3.18 -7.56
CA LEU A 160 -12.89 4.12 -8.32
C LEU A 160 -12.99 5.57 -7.83
N SER A 161 -13.75 5.88 -6.77
CA SER A 161 -14.07 7.29 -6.44
C SER A 161 -13.67 7.82 -5.08
N GLU A 162 -13.03 7.09 -4.18
CA GLU A 162 -12.64 7.71 -2.91
C GLU A 162 -11.45 7.01 -2.26
N ILE A 163 -10.23 7.49 -2.56
CA ILE A 163 -9.21 7.51 -1.52
C ILE A 163 -9.67 8.63 -0.59
N THR A 164 -10.27 8.26 0.53
CA THR A 164 -10.82 9.20 1.50
C THR A 164 -9.67 9.84 2.29
N GLU A 165 -9.94 10.97 2.95
CA GLU A 165 -9.00 11.58 3.89
C GLU A 165 -8.62 10.59 5.02
N GLU A 166 -9.56 9.74 5.41
CA GLU A 166 -9.37 8.65 6.38
C GLU A 166 -8.34 7.62 5.91
N ASP A 167 -8.32 7.27 4.61
CA ASP A 167 -7.31 6.36 4.05
C ASP A 167 -5.89 6.97 4.10
N LEU A 168 -5.76 8.29 3.92
CA LEU A 168 -4.48 9.00 4.01
C LEU A 168 -3.99 9.12 5.45
N GLU A 169 -4.89 9.40 6.39
CA GLU A 169 -4.60 9.37 7.82
C GLU A 169 -4.18 7.97 8.29
N ALA A 170 -4.85 6.92 7.82
CA ALA A 170 -4.52 5.54 8.15
C ALA A 170 -3.11 5.15 7.65
N ILE A 171 -2.71 5.65 6.48
CA ILE A 171 -1.35 5.46 5.95
C ILE A 171 -0.32 6.20 6.83
N ARG A 172 -0.62 7.44 7.24
CA ARG A 172 0.27 8.23 8.10
C ARG A 172 0.41 7.64 9.51
N GLN A 173 -0.68 7.21 10.13
CA GLN A 173 -0.64 6.56 11.44
C GLN A 173 0.14 5.26 11.40
N ARG A 174 0.06 4.53 10.28
CA ARG A 174 0.88 3.34 10.07
C ARG A 174 2.36 3.67 9.92
N GLU A 175 2.74 4.79 9.29
CA GLU A 175 4.13 5.28 9.25
C GLU A 175 4.64 5.70 10.65
N GLU A 176 3.82 6.37 11.47
CA GLU A 176 4.18 6.76 12.84
C GLU A 176 4.34 5.54 13.78
N ALA A 177 3.51 4.49 13.60
CA ALA A 177 3.63 3.26 14.37
C ALA A 177 4.90 2.46 14.04
N ILE A 178 5.42 2.58 12.81
CA ILE A 178 6.66 1.91 12.40
C ILE A 178 7.88 2.61 12.99
N GLN A 179 7.88 3.95 13.08
CA GLN A 179 8.95 4.71 13.75
C GLN A 179 9.07 4.44 15.26
N GLN A 180 8.00 3.99 15.92
CA GLN A 180 8.02 3.70 17.36
C GLN A 180 8.59 2.32 17.72
N ILE A 181 8.90 1.49 16.71
CA ILE A 181 9.42 0.14 16.91
C ILE A 181 10.95 0.08 16.65
N GLU A 182 11.56 1.17 16.18
CA GLU A 182 13.03 1.36 16.11
C GLU A 182 13.63 1.84 17.43
#